data_AF-A0A417ZDB8-F1
#
_entry.id   AF-A0A417ZDB8-F1
#
_cell.length_a   1.000
_cell.length_b   1.000
_cell.length_c   1.000
_cell.angle_alpha   90.00
_cell.angle_beta   90.00
_cell.angle_gamma   90.00
#
_symmetry.space_group_name_H-M   'P 1'
#
loop_
_entity.id
_entity.type
_entity.pdbx_description
1 polymer ?
#
loop_
_entity_poly.entity_id
_entity_poly.type
_entity_poly.pdbx_seq_one_letter_code
_entity_poly.pdbx_strand_id
1 'polypeptide(L)' 'MEEPNELLGYLKANHIPQSKVAEAIGRSMSATNRKINHHADFSQSEIRKLHYDLKIPLEMLI' A
#
# COMPACT_ATOMS: atom_id res chain seq x y z
N MET A 1 2.38 -17.33 13.49
CA MET A 1 3.32 -16.54 12.68
C MET A 1 2.46 -15.60 11.88
N GLU A 2 2.63 -14.29 12.05
CA GLU A 2 2.07 -13.34 11.08
C GLU A 2 2.77 -13.61 9.75
N GLU A 3 2.00 -13.79 8.68
CA GLU A 3 2.59 -13.90 7.35
C GLU A 3 3.37 -12.63 7.03
N PRO A 4 4.53 -12.74 6.36
CA PRO A 4 5.33 -11.58 6.01
C PRO A 4 4.51 -10.68 5.07
N ASN A 5 4.23 -9.46 5.53
CA ASN A 5 3.56 -8.44 4.73
C ASN A 5 4.51 -7.96 3.61
N GLU A 6 4.38 -8.56 2.43
CA GLU A 6 5.22 -8.30 1.26
C GLU A 6 5.16 -6.84 0.83
N LEU A 7 3.97 -6.23 0.85
CA LEU A 7 3.79 -4.82 0.53
C LEU A 7 4.57 -3.93 1.50
N LEU A 8 4.48 -4.17 2.80
CA LEU A 8 5.23 -3.41 3.80
C LEU A 8 6.74 -3.58 3.64
N GLY A 9 7.19 -4.79 3.30
CA GLY A 9 8.59 -5.06 2.95
C GLY A 9 9.06 -4.25 1.75
N TYR A 10 8.27 -4.25 0.66
CA TYR A 10 8.54 -3.48 -0.54
C TYR A 10 8.61 -1.97 -0.28
N LEU A 11 7.65 -1.44 0.48
CA LEU A 11 7.63 -0.02 0.84
C LEU A 11 8.90 0.39 1.59
N LYS A 12 9.35 -0.43 2.55
CA LYS A 12 10.60 -0.19 3.28
C LYS A 12 11.82 -0.25 2.37
N ALA A 13 11.92 -1.28 1.52
CA ALA A 13 13.05 -1.44 0.59
C ALA A 13 13.17 -0.28 -0.41
N ASN A 14 12.04 0.28 -0.85
CA ASN A 14 11.98 1.38 -1.80
C ASN A 14 11.92 2.77 -1.14
N HIS A 15 12.10 2.86 0.19
CA HIS A 15 12.03 4.11 0.95
C HIS A 15 10.72 4.89 0.70
N ILE A 16 9.62 4.17 0.51
CA ILE A 16 8.29 4.75 0.34
C ILE A 16 7.63 4.82 1.72
N PRO A 17 7.49 6.02 2.31
CA PRO A 17 6.83 6.14 3.60
C PRO A 17 5.32 5.87 3.46
N GLN A 18 4.72 5.26 4.46
CA GLN A 18 3.27 4.99 4.50
C GLN A 18 2.43 6.28 4.34
N SER A 19 2.96 7.44 4.76
CA SER A 19 2.33 8.74 4.52
C SER A 19 2.18 9.08 3.05
N LYS A 20 3.16 8.71 2.21
CA LYS A 20 3.09 8.91 0.76
C LYS A 20 2.07 7.99 0.11
N VAL A 21 1.92 6.77 0.64
CA VAL A 21 0.83 5.85 0.23
C VAL A 21 -0.51 6.48 0.55
N ALA A 22 -0.68 6.99 1.78
CA ALA A 22 -1.91 7.62 2.25
C ALA A 22 -2.28 8.86 1.42
N GLU A 23 -1.29 9.69 1.08
CA GLU A 23 -1.43 10.84 0.19
C GLU A 23 -1.89 10.42 -1.21
N ALA A 24 -1.23 9.43 -1.82
CA ALA A 24 -1.57 8.94 -3.16
C ALA A 24 -3.03 8.45 -3.24
N ILE A 25 -3.50 7.73 -2.22
CA ILE A 25 -4.88 7.21 -2.20
C ILE A 25 -5.89 8.20 -1.60
N GLY A 26 -5.45 9.35 -1.09
CA GLY A 26 -6.31 10.36 -0.47
C GLY A 26 -7.01 9.86 0.80
N ARG A 27 -6.30 9.12 1.66
CA ARG A 27 -6.84 8.53 2.90
C ARG A 27 -6.01 8.92 4.12
N SER A 28 -6.56 8.67 5.31
CA SER A 28 -5.82 8.82 6.56
C SER A 28 -4.75 7.72 6.73
N MET A 29 -3.75 7.99 7.57
CA MET A 29 -2.72 7.01 7.93
C MET A 29 -3.34 5.72 8.49
N SER A 30 -4.32 5.82 9.39
CA SER A 30 -4.95 4.65 10.01
C SER A 30 -5.70 3.78 9.00
N ALA A 31 -6.46 4.39 8.08
CA ALA A 31 -7.15 3.65 7.03
C ALA A 31 -6.17 3.00 6.04
N THR A 32 -5.09 3.70 5.72
CA THR A 32 -4.03 3.19 4.84
C THR A 32 -3.30 2.02 5.48
N ASN A 33 -2.94 2.11 6.77
CA ASN A 33 -2.26 1.04 7.48
C ASN A 33 -3.13 -0.20 7.65
N ARG A 34 -4.44 -0.05 7.78
CA ARG A 34 -5.36 -1.19 7.72
C ARG A 34 -5.28 -1.90 6.37
N LYS A 35 -5.19 -1.16 5.27
CA LYS A 35 -5.06 -1.75 3.92
C LYS A 35 -3.70 -2.40 3.72
N ILE A 36 -2.63 -1.72 4.10
CA ILE A 36 -1.26 -2.26 4.00
C ILE A 36 -1.15 -3.58 4.78
N ASN A 37 -1.76 -3.67 5.96
CA ASN A 37 -1.73 -4.88 6.80
C ASN A 37 -2.87 -5.87 6.51
N HIS A 38 -3.44 -5.86 5.31
CA HIS A 38 -4.47 -6.82 4.85
C HIS A 38 -5.75 -6.87 5.71
N HIS A 39 -6.05 -5.82 6.48
CA HIS A 39 -7.31 -5.68 7.23
C HIS A 39 -8.42 -4.99 6.41
N ALA A 40 -8.12 -4.60 5.16
CA ALA A 40 -9.06 -4.05 4.18
C ALA A 40 -8.42 -4.06 2.78
N ASP A 41 -9.20 -4.30 1.73
CA ASP A 41 -8.65 -4.33 0.37
C ASP A 41 -8.50 -2.92 -0.20
N PHE A 42 -7.55 -2.75 -1.13
CA PHE A 42 -7.48 -1.55 -1.96
C PHE A 42 -8.58 -1.58 -3.01
N SER A 43 -9.19 -0.42 -3.29
CA SER A 43 -10.11 -0.31 -4.41
C SER A 43 -9.34 -0.33 -5.74
N GLN A 44 -10.01 -0.67 -6.84
CA GLN A 44 -9.38 -0.64 -8.18
C GLN A 44 -8.79 0.73 -8.54
N SER A 45 -9.40 1.83 -8.09
CA SER A 45 -8.85 3.17 -8.31
C SER A 45 -7.62 3.45 -7.45
N GLU A 46 -7.59 2.95 -6.21
CA GLU A 46 -6.44 3.03 -5.32
C GLU A 46 -5.27 2.19 -5.87
N ILE A 47 -5.51 0.96 -6.30
CA ILE A 47 -4.51 0.07 -6.93
C ILE A 47 -3.86 0.75 -8.13
N ARG A 48 -4.67 1.34 -9.03
CA ARG A 48 -4.14 2.06 -10.20
C ARG A 48 -3.21 3.20 -9.79
N LYS A 49 -3.60 4.04 -8.84
CA LYS A 49 -2.76 5.15 -8.36
C LYS A 49 -1.45 4.64 -7.76
N LEU A 50 -1.52 3.64 -6.89
CA LEU A 50 -0.34 3.05 -6.26
C LEU A 50 0.63 2.44 -7.30
N HIS A 51 0.08 1.75 -8.31
CA HIS A 51 0.89 1.19 -9.38
C HIS A 51 1.52 2.27 -10.28
N TYR A 52 0.74 3.25 -10.73
CA TYR A 52 1.24 4.26 -11.67
C TYR A 52 2.12 5.32 -11.01
N ASP A 53 1.75 5.78 -9.81
CA ASP A 53 2.40 6.91 -9.13
C ASP A 53 3.58 6.45 -8.25
N LEU A 54 3.40 5.32 -7.55
CA LEU A 54 4.41 4.79 -6.61
C LEU A 54 5.16 3.56 -7.14
N LYS A 55 4.85 3.12 -8.38
CA LYS A 55 5.50 1.97 -9.02
C LYS A 55 5.44 0.69 -8.19
N ILE A 56 4.35 0.52 -7.43
CA ILE A 56 4.13 -0.70 -6.64
C ILE A 56 3.65 -1.82 -7.59
N PRO A 57 4.25 -3.02 -7.58
CA PRO A 57 3.79 -4.16 -8.37
C PRO A 57 2.33 -4.54 -8.06
N LEU A 58 1.57 -4.91 -9.08
CA LEU A 58 0.15 -5.26 -8.91
C LEU A 58 -0.04 -6.49 -8.03
N GLU A 59 0.85 -7.48 -8.11
CA GLU A 59 0.84 -8.68 -7.27
C GLU A 59 0.91 -8.39 -5.76
N MET A 60 1.42 -7.23 -5.35
CA MET A 60 1.48 -6.82 -3.95
C MET A 60 0.23 -6.06 -3.48
N LEU A 61 -0.71 -5.77 -4.38
CA LEU A 61 -1.89 -4.94 -4.15
C LEU A 61 -3.21 -5.69 -4.31
N ILE A 62 -3.17 -6.95 -4.77
CA ILE A 62 -4.33 -7.81 -5.07
C ILE A 62 -4.44 -8.90 -4.01
#